data_AF-A0A959DF29-F1
#
_entry.id   AF-A0A959DF29-F1
#
_cell.length_a   1.000
_cell.length_b   1.000
_cell.length_c   1.000
_cell.angle_alpha   90.00
_cell.angle_beta   90.00
_cell.angle_gamma   90.00
#
_symmetry.space_group_name_H-M   'P 1'
#
loop_
_entity.id
_entity.type
_entity.pdbx_description
1 polymer ?
#
loop_
_entity_poly.entity_id
_entity_poly.type
_entity_poly.pdbx_seq_one_letter_code
_entity_poly.pdbx_strand_id
1 'polypeptide(L)'
;FELAANDARCFGNEDGSIAVNNINGDFPPYTYAWSDGQQTATAQDLPAGPYSVTVTDAQGCFASRTAAVAQPAPLEVNFEKEDNPCFGDSKGSIDIGIKGGVPGYSIMWSTGDTNTSLSSLPAGEYIVTVTDQNGCEMEVSNIIEEPDPLEASLAKKDPTCFGFQDGAITIAPSGGTPPYRYSLDGDFFSGSSMLIGLKANEYNVRIRDA
;
A
#
# COMPACT_ATOMS: atom_id res chain seq x y z
N PHE A 1 -13.61 -46.55 2.44
CA PHE A 1 -13.30 -45.36 1.65
C PHE A 1 -12.32 -44.48 2.41
N GLU A 2 -11.54 -43.70 1.68
CA GLU A 2 -10.61 -42.68 2.16
C GLU A 2 -10.98 -41.34 1.53
N LEU A 3 -10.51 -40.25 2.13
CA LEU A 3 -10.73 -38.90 1.63
C LEU A 3 -9.41 -38.33 1.11
N ALA A 4 -9.43 -37.76 -0.08
CA ALA A 4 -8.33 -36.97 -0.63
C ALA A 4 -8.80 -35.53 -0.79
N ALA A 5 -8.20 -34.61 -0.04
CA ALA A 5 -8.48 -33.19 -0.15
C ALA A 5 -7.50 -32.52 -1.14
N ASN A 6 -8.01 -31.55 -1.89
CA ASN A 6 -7.23 -30.56 -2.61
C ASN A 6 -7.53 -29.19 -1.97
N ASP A 7 -6.49 -28.53 -1.49
CA ASP A 7 -6.59 -27.27 -0.76
C ASP A 7 -6.92 -26.09 -1.69
N ALA A 8 -7.50 -25.03 -1.13
CA ALA A 8 -7.77 -23.81 -1.86
C ALA A 8 -6.46 -23.12 -2.25
N ARG A 9 -6.39 -22.54 -3.46
CA ARG A 9 -5.15 -21.94 -3.98
C ARG A 9 -4.81 -20.62 -3.32
N CYS A 10 -5.81 -19.79 -3.03
CA CYS A 10 -5.66 -18.49 -2.40
C CYS A 10 -6.46 -18.42 -1.11
N PHE A 11 -6.04 -17.54 -0.21
CA PHE A 11 -6.83 -17.24 0.98
C PHE A 11 -8.22 -16.73 0.59
N GLY A 12 -9.27 -17.39 1.10
CA GLY A 12 -10.67 -17.03 0.86
C GLY A 12 -11.26 -17.56 -0.45
N ASN A 13 -10.48 -18.29 -1.26
CA ASN A 13 -11.04 -18.94 -2.45
C ASN A 13 -11.91 -20.15 -2.09
N GLU A 14 -12.87 -20.42 -2.95
CA GLU A 14 -13.75 -21.58 -2.88
C GLU A 14 -13.36 -22.60 -3.96
N ASP A 15 -12.07 -22.85 -4.17
CA ASP A 15 -11.58 -23.78 -5.20
C ASP A 15 -11.01 -25.10 -4.65
N GLY A 16 -11.25 -25.36 -3.36
CA GLY A 16 -10.94 -26.63 -2.73
C GLY A 16 -11.88 -27.75 -3.18
N SER A 17 -11.44 -29.00 -2.99
CA SER A 17 -12.29 -30.17 -3.22
C SER A 17 -11.92 -31.33 -2.31
N ILE A 18 -12.86 -32.24 -2.06
CA ILE A 18 -12.59 -33.49 -1.35
C ILE A 18 -13.24 -34.64 -2.12
N ALA A 19 -12.42 -35.64 -2.49
CA ALA A 19 -12.84 -36.83 -3.21
C ALA A 19 -12.91 -38.05 -2.28
N VAL A 20 -13.99 -38.83 -2.42
CA VAL A 20 -14.11 -40.16 -1.82
C VAL A 20 -13.45 -41.19 -2.73
N ASN A 21 -12.40 -41.84 -2.22
CA ASN A 21 -11.64 -42.87 -2.94
C ASN A 21 -11.69 -44.23 -2.21
N ASN A 22 -11.28 -45.30 -2.91
CA ASN A 22 -11.04 -46.63 -2.33
C ASN A 22 -12.21 -47.18 -1.47
N ILE A 23 -13.42 -47.24 -2.05
CA ILE A 23 -14.58 -47.82 -1.37
C ILE A 23 -14.48 -49.35 -1.38
N ASN A 24 -14.05 -49.95 -0.27
CA ASN A 24 -13.95 -51.41 -0.08
C ASN A 24 -15.29 -52.08 0.30
N GLY A 25 -16.41 -51.58 -0.23
CA GLY A 25 -17.73 -52.15 0.04
C GLY A 25 -18.16 -53.13 -1.06
N ASP A 26 -19.00 -54.10 -0.69
CA ASP A 26 -19.45 -55.16 -1.60
C ASP A 26 -20.81 -54.86 -2.28
N PHE A 27 -21.50 -53.77 -1.91
CA PHE A 27 -22.88 -53.49 -2.31
C PHE A 27 -23.10 -52.12 -2.98
N PRO A 28 -22.58 -51.90 -4.20
CA PRO A 28 -22.92 -50.72 -5.00
C PRO A 28 -24.40 -50.74 -5.49
N PRO A 29 -24.98 -49.59 -5.87
CA PRO A 29 -24.38 -48.25 -5.94
C PRO A 29 -24.23 -47.58 -4.57
N TYR A 30 -23.31 -46.61 -4.50
CA TYR A 30 -23.10 -45.77 -3.32
C TYR A 30 -23.74 -44.40 -3.48
N THR A 31 -24.30 -43.89 -2.40
CA THR A 31 -24.80 -42.51 -2.29
C THR A 31 -23.95 -41.70 -1.33
N TYR A 32 -23.84 -40.40 -1.57
CA TYR A 32 -23.00 -39.49 -0.82
C TYR A 32 -23.87 -38.38 -0.23
N ALA A 33 -23.60 -38.02 1.02
CA ALA A 33 -24.22 -36.86 1.67
C ALA A 33 -23.12 -36.08 2.39
N TRP A 34 -22.72 -34.96 1.80
CA TRP A 34 -21.74 -34.06 2.37
C TRP A 34 -22.40 -33.06 3.34
N SER A 35 -21.63 -32.54 4.30
CA SER A 35 -22.10 -31.56 5.30
C SER A 35 -22.57 -30.23 4.70
N ASP A 36 -22.13 -29.92 3.49
CA ASP A 36 -22.53 -28.74 2.71
C ASP A 36 -23.73 -29.02 1.77
N GLY A 37 -24.25 -30.26 1.78
CA GLY A 37 -25.40 -30.68 1.00
C GLY A 37 -25.08 -31.28 -0.38
N GLN A 38 -23.81 -31.35 -0.79
CA GLN A 38 -23.43 -32.02 -2.04
C GLN A 38 -23.69 -33.54 -1.96
N GLN A 39 -23.94 -34.17 -3.12
CA GLN A 39 -24.34 -35.60 -3.20
C GLN A 39 -23.49 -36.43 -4.18
N THR A 40 -22.38 -35.87 -4.65
CA THR A 40 -21.42 -36.50 -5.56
C THR A 40 -20.27 -37.16 -4.80
N ALA A 41 -19.56 -38.07 -5.46
CA ALA A 41 -18.37 -38.72 -4.87
C ALA A 41 -17.24 -37.73 -4.56
N THR A 42 -17.20 -36.61 -5.29
CA THR A 42 -16.30 -35.48 -5.03
C THR A 42 -17.15 -34.27 -4.71
N ALA A 43 -16.91 -33.65 -3.55
CA ALA A 43 -17.40 -32.31 -3.26
C ALA A 43 -16.40 -31.29 -3.81
N GLN A 44 -16.91 -30.32 -4.58
CA GLN A 44 -16.11 -29.28 -5.24
C GLN A 44 -16.55 -27.89 -4.78
N ASP A 45 -15.84 -26.87 -5.23
CA ASP A 45 -16.10 -25.47 -4.93
C ASP A 45 -16.16 -25.19 -3.42
N LEU A 46 -15.22 -25.80 -2.68
CA LEU A 46 -15.21 -25.75 -1.21
C LEU A 46 -14.29 -24.63 -0.70
N PRO A 47 -14.82 -23.70 0.13
CA PRO A 47 -13.99 -22.86 0.98
C PRO A 47 -13.08 -23.68 1.92
N ALA A 48 -12.07 -23.02 2.49
CA ALA A 48 -11.29 -23.63 3.56
C ALA A 48 -12.16 -23.94 4.79
N GLY A 49 -12.09 -25.17 5.27
CA GLY A 49 -12.92 -25.61 6.39
C GLY A 49 -13.02 -27.13 6.51
N PRO A 50 -13.62 -27.63 7.61
CA PRO A 50 -13.90 -29.05 7.80
C PRO A 50 -15.17 -29.47 7.06
N TYR A 51 -15.12 -30.64 6.43
CA TYR A 51 -16.24 -31.26 5.74
C TYR A 51 -16.39 -32.72 6.16
N SER A 52 -17.63 -33.15 6.37
CA SER A 52 -17.96 -34.56 6.60
C SER A 52 -18.74 -35.11 5.43
N VAL A 53 -18.46 -36.35 5.03
CA VAL A 53 -19.29 -37.11 4.11
C VAL A 53 -19.84 -38.34 4.80
N THR A 54 -21.10 -38.66 4.52
CA THR A 54 -21.69 -39.97 4.80
C THR A 54 -21.85 -40.71 3.48
N VAL A 55 -21.28 -41.91 3.40
CA VAL A 55 -21.39 -42.79 2.25
C VAL A 55 -22.31 -43.96 2.64
N THR A 56 -23.37 -44.17 1.88
CA THR A 56 -24.37 -45.21 2.13
C THR A 56 -24.43 -46.18 0.95
N ASP A 57 -24.39 -47.48 1.25
CA ASP A 57 -24.51 -48.55 0.25
C ASP A 57 -25.97 -48.86 -0.11
N ALA A 58 -26.18 -49.77 -1.07
CA ALA A 58 -27.51 -50.13 -1.55
C ALA A 58 -28.37 -50.88 -0.51
N GLN A 59 -27.76 -51.40 0.56
CA GLN A 59 -28.46 -52.07 1.68
C GLN A 59 -28.78 -51.10 2.83
N GLY A 60 -28.37 -49.83 2.72
CA GLY A 60 -28.58 -48.81 3.74
C GLY A 60 -27.50 -48.79 4.83
N CYS A 61 -26.43 -49.58 4.72
CA CYS A 61 -25.29 -49.46 5.62
C CYS A 61 -24.51 -48.20 5.26
N PHE A 62 -24.07 -47.45 6.28
CA PHE A 62 -23.37 -46.19 6.06
C PHE A 62 -22.09 -46.07 6.90
N ALA A 63 -21.15 -45.29 6.38
CA ALA A 63 -19.95 -44.86 7.10
C ALA A 63 -19.72 -43.38 6.86
N SER A 64 -19.20 -42.68 7.87
CA SER A 64 -18.86 -41.25 7.77
C SER A 64 -17.38 -41.00 8.01
N ARG A 65 -16.83 -40.01 7.31
CA ARG A 65 -15.48 -39.50 7.52
C ARG A 65 -15.46 -37.99 7.37
N THR A 66 -14.45 -37.39 7.98
CA THR A 66 -14.16 -35.95 7.90
C THR A 66 -12.80 -35.71 7.26
N ALA A 67 -12.71 -34.67 6.46
CA ALA A 67 -11.47 -34.07 6.00
C ALA A 67 -11.61 -32.54 6.05
N ALA A 68 -10.52 -31.82 5.85
CA ALA A 68 -10.56 -30.37 5.77
C ALA A 68 -9.88 -29.92 4.48
N VAL A 69 -10.42 -28.84 3.90
CA VAL A 69 -9.74 -28.04 2.89
C VAL A 69 -8.92 -26.99 3.64
N ALA A 70 -7.61 -26.96 3.44
CA ALA A 70 -6.75 -25.88 3.94
C ALA A 70 -6.67 -24.73 2.92
N GLN A 71 -6.05 -23.63 3.34
CA GLN A 71 -5.70 -22.49 2.48
C GLN A 71 -4.43 -21.81 2.99
N PRO A 72 -3.72 -21.03 2.14
CA PRO A 72 -2.61 -20.19 2.57
C PRO A 72 -3.03 -19.11 3.56
N ALA A 73 -2.05 -18.48 4.20
CA ALA A 73 -2.30 -17.23 4.95
C ALA A 73 -2.69 -16.09 3.99
N PRO A 74 -3.41 -15.05 4.45
CA PRO A 74 -3.70 -13.87 3.63
C PRO A 74 -2.42 -13.24 3.09
N LEU A 75 -2.39 -12.88 1.80
CA LEU A 75 -1.31 -12.06 1.25
C LEU A 75 -1.44 -10.65 1.83
N GLU A 76 -0.34 -10.11 2.35
CA GLU A 76 -0.28 -8.78 2.97
C GLU A 76 0.94 -8.02 2.45
N VAL A 77 0.76 -6.74 2.16
CA VAL A 77 1.82 -5.81 1.73
C VAL A 77 1.86 -4.62 2.68
N ASN A 78 3.01 -4.38 3.31
CA ASN A 78 3.25 -3.22 4.17
C ASN A 78 4.23 -2.25 3.52
N PHE A 79 4.04 -0.96 3.76
CA PHE A 79 4.88 0.10 3.20
C PHE A 79 5.73 0.78 4.27
N GLU A 80 6.96 1.11 3.90
CA GLU A 80 7.80 2.15 4.52
C GLU A 80 8.10 3.19 3.43
N LYS A 81 7.95 4.48 3.72
CA LYS A 81 8.18 5.53 2.72
C LYS A 81 8.91 6.73 3.30
N GLU A 82 9.60 7.46 2.43
CA GLU A 82 10.13 8.80 2.70
C GLU A 82 9.57 9.78 1.67
N ASP A 83 9.02 10.89 2.16
CA ASP A 83 8.45 11.95 1.33
C ASP A 83 9.52 12.92 0.82
N ASN A 84 9.16 13.70 -0.20
CA ASN A 84 10.05 14.71 -0.76
C ASN A 84 10.22 15.88 0.23
N PRO A 85 11.46 16.32 0.53
CA PRO A 85 11.67 17.37 1.52
C PRO A 85 11.38 18.79 0.97
N CYS A 86 11.45 18.96 -0.36
CA CYS A 86 11.21 20.24 -1.03
C CYS A 86 10.19 20.06 -2.17
N PHE A 87 9.47 21.14 -2.49
CA PHE A 87 8.58 21.16 -3.64
C PHE A 87 9.35 20.90 -4.96
N GLY A 88 8.87 19.95 -5.75
CA GLY A 88 9.46 19.55 -7.03
C GLY A 88 10.69 18.64 -6.91
N ASP A 89 11.00 18.15 -5.70
CA ASP A 89 12.03 17.14 -5.53
C ASP A 89 11.60 15.78 -6.10
N SER A 90 12.58 14.91 -6.30
CA SER A 90 12.37 13.50 -6.61
C SER A 90 13.31 12.67 -5.78
N LYS A 91 13.26 12.88 -4.46
CA LYS A 91 14.08 12.18 -3.46
C LYS A 91 13.28 11.15 -2.66
N GLY A 92 11.97 11.10 -2.85
CA GLY A 92 11.10 10.16 -2.16
C GLY A 92 11.46 8.72 -2.47
N SER A 93 11.09 7.84 -1.54
CA SER A 93 11.36 6.41 -1.61
C SER A 93 10.20 5.60 -1.04
N ILE A 94 10.03 4.38 -1.55
CA ILE A 94 9.06 3.42 -1.05
C ILE A 94 9.76 2.06 -0.93
N ASP A 95 9.68 1.45 0.24
CA ASP A 95 10.04 0.06 0.48
C ASP A 95 8.79 -0.74 0.85
N ILE A 96 8.65 -1.94 0.28
CA ILE A 96 7.56 -2.85 0.61
C ILE A 96 8.05 -4.13 1.29
N GLY A 97 7.32 -4.54 2.32
CA GLY A 97 7.39 -5.88 2.89
C GLY A 97 6.20 -6.72 2.45
N ILE A 98 6.43 -7.98 2.11
CA ILE A 98 5.40 -8.93 1.69
C ILE A 98 5.35 -10.08 2.69
N LYS A 99 4.14 -10.45 3.14
CA LYS A 99 3.88 -11.56 4.06
C LYS A 99 2.67 -12.38 3.62
N GLY A 100 2.59 -13.62 4.10
CA GLY A 100 1.51 -14.54 3.79
C GLY A 100 1.44 -14.96 2.32
N GLY A 101 0.29 -15.44 1.84
CA GLY A 101 0.21 -16.11 0.54
C GLY A 101 1.17 -17.30 0.42
N VAL A 102 1.51 -17.67 -0.82
CA VAL A 102 2.50 -18.72 -1.14
C VAL A 102 3.81 -18.09 -1.63
N PRO A 103 4.96 -18.32 -0.96
CA PRO A 103 6.24 -17.72 -1.33
C PRO A 103 6.65 -17.97 -2.78
N GLY A 104 7.17 -16.93 -3.43
CA GLY A 104 7.47 -16.91 -4.87
C GLY A 104 6.77 -15.74 -5.55
N TYR A 105 6.87 -14.56 -4.93
CA TYR A 105 6.11 -13.38 -5.34
C TYR A 105 6.69 -12.72 -6.59
N SER A 106 5.82 -12.23 -7.45
CA SER A 106 6.14 -11.23 -8.48
C SER A 106 5.55 -9.87 -8.10
N ILE A 107 6.30 -8.81 -8.39
CA ILE A 107 5.95 -7.43 -8.07
C ILE A 107 5.83 -6.67 -9.39
N MET A 108 4.80 -5.84 -9.51
CA MET A 108 4.62 -4.94 -10.63
C MET A 108 4.12 -3.59 -10.11
N TRP A 109 4.94 -2.56 -10.25
CA TRP A 109 4.56 -1.19 -9.94
C TRP A 109 3.87 -0.52 -11.13
N SER A 110 3.05 0.50 -10.88
CA SER A 110 2.47 1.37 -11.91
C SER A 110 3.53 2.06 -12.79
N THR A 111 4.76 2.18 -12.29
CA THR A 111 5.93 2.67 -13.02
C THR A 111 6.55 1.63 -13.97
N GLY A 112 6.15 0.37 -13.87
CA GLY A 112 6.73 -0.77 -14.58
C GLY A 112 7.94 -1.41 -13.88
N ASP A 113 8.32 -0.93 -12.70
CA ASP A 113 9.37 -1.53 -11.88
C ASP A 113 8.89 -2.84 -11.21
N THR A 114 9.81 -3.70 -10.83
CA THR A 114 9.55 -5.02 -10.23
C THR A 114 10.34 -5.29 -8.95
N ASN A 115 11.02 -4.28 -8.42
CA ASN A 115 11.76 -4.35 -7.16
C ASN A 115 10.84 -4.12 -5.96
N THR A 116 11.27 -4.59 -4.79
CA THR A 116 10.62 -4.27 -3.50
C THR A 116 10.86 -2.83 -3.04
N SER A 117 11.78 -2.13 -3.70
CA SER A 117 12.25 -0.81 -3.30
C SER A 117 12.23 0.11 -4.50
N LEU A 118 11.57 1.26 -4.36
CA LEU A 118 11.59 2.37 -5.30
C LEU A 118 12.31 3.56 -4.66
N SER A 119 13.05 4.29 -5.48
CA SER A 119 13.76 5.49 -5.05
C SER A 119 13.73 6.55 -6.14
N SER A 120 14.14 7.77 -5.79
CA SER A 120 14.15 8.91 -6.69
C SER A 120 12.74 9.28 -7.20
N LEU A 121 11.75 9.23 -6.30
CA LEU A 121 10.35 9.38 -6.63
C LEU A 121 9.87 10.84 -6.47
N PRO A 122 9.29 11.46 -7.51
CA PRO A 122 8.52 12.70 -7.34
C PRO A 122 7.25 12.45 -6.51
N ALA A 123 6.60 13.53 -6.08
CA ALA A 123 5.30 13.42 -5.43
C ALA A 123 4.27 12.81 -6.39
N GLY A 124 3.45 11.89 -5.88
CA GLY A 124 2.49 11.15 -6.68
C GLY A 124 2.04 9.84 -6.05
N GLU A 125 1.02 9.23 -6.65
CA GLU A 125 0.51 7.92 -6.26
C GLU A 125 1.28 6.80 -6.97
N TYR A 126 1.68 5.81 -6.19
CA TYR A 126 2.37 4.61 -6.62
C TYR A 126 1.53 3.39 -6.25
N ILE A 127 1.13 2.63 -7.26
CA ILE A 127 0.33 1.42 -7.11
C ILE A 127 1.27 0.23 -7.33
N VAL A 128 1.18 -0.78 -6.47
CA VAL A 128 1.88 -2.05 -6.64
C VAL A 128 0.89 -3.20 -6.62
N THR A 129 1.04 -4.07 -7.61
CA THR A 129 0.41 -5.38 -7.65
C THR A 129 1.44 -6.42 -7.26
N VAL A 130 1.14 -7.18 -6.21
CA VAL A 130 1.93 -8.32 -5.76
C VAL A 130 1.14 -9.59 -6.06
N THR A 131 1.75 -10.51 -6.80
CA THR A 131 1.16 -11.82 -7.13
C THR A 131 2.00 -12.90 -6.48
N ASP A 132 1.38 -13.84 -5.77
CA ASP A 132 2.07 -14.97 -5.15
C ASP A 132 2.30 -16.14 -6.14
N GLN A 133 2.97 -17.22 -5.69
CA GLN A 133 3.28 -18.36 -6.57
C GLN A 133 2.04 -19.07 -7.14
N ASN A 134 0.91 -19.00 -6.43
CA ASN A 134 -0.35 -19.60 -6.86
C ASN A 134 -1.17 -18.69 -7.78
N GLY A 135 -0.68 -17.47 -8.06
CA GLY A 135 -1.37 -16.48 -8.88
C GLY A 135 -2.37 -15.64 -8.09
N CYS A 136 -2.28 -15.60 -6.76
CA CYS A 136 -3.13 -14.77 -5.92
C CYS A 136 -2.61 -13.34 -5.91
N GLU A 137 -3.44 -12.37 -6.30
CA GLU A 137 -3.04 -10.97 -6.46
C GLU A 137 -3.53 -10.09 -5.32
N MET A 138 -2.69 -9.15 -4.91
CA MET A 138 -3.03 -8.03 -4.04
C MET A 138 -2.53 -6.74 -4.68
N GLU A 139 -3.45 -5.79 -4.88
CA GLU A 139 -3.13 -4.44 -5.33
C GLU A 139 -3.29 -3.46 -4.17
N VAL A 140 -2.26 -2.65 -3.94
CA VAL A 140 -2.24 -1.61 -2.90
C VAL A 140 -1.55 -0.36 -3.43
N SER A 141 -1.88 0.81 -2.88
CA SER A 141 -1.25 2.08 -3.27
C SER A 141 -0.68 2.85 -2.08
N ASN A 142 0.29 3.70 -2.37
CA ASN A 142 0.85 4.68 -1.44
C ASN A 142 1.16 5.98 -2.19
N ILE A 143 1.23 7.10 -1.47
CA ILE A 143 1.45 8.42 -2.04
C ILE A 143 2.75 8.99 -1.47
N ILE A 144 3.66 9.40 -2.36
CA ILE A 144 4.77 10.30 -1.99
C ILE A 144 4.23 11.72 -1.96
N GLU A 145 4.39 12.38 -0.83
CA GLU A 145 3.97 13.77 -0.61
C GLU A 145 5.16 14.72 -0.79
N GLU A 146 4.87 16.00 -1.00
CA GLU A 146 5.84 17.10 -0.97
C GLU A 146 5.18 18.35 -0.37
N PRO A 147 5.97 19.30 0.17
CA PRO A 147 5.44 20.58 0.61
C PRO A 147 4.87 21.40 -0.54
N ASP A 148 3.93 22.30 -0.24
CA ASP A 148 3.49 23.31 -1.20
C ASP A 148 4.67 24.19 -1.68
N PRO A 149 4.59 24.79 -2.88
CA PRO A 149 5.59 25.75 -3.34
C PRO A 149 5.82 26.88 -2.33
N LEU A 150 7.08 27.25 -2.10
CA LEU A 150 7.39 28.40 -1.26
C LEU A 150 7.03 29.70 -1.99
N GLU A 151 6.07 30.43 -1.42
CA GLU A 151 5.65 31.76 -1.85
C GLU A 151 5.89 32.80 -0.74
N ALA A 152 5.91 34.07 -1.12
CA ALA A 152 6.02 35.18 -0.16
C ALA A 152 5.22 36.40 -0.60
N SER A 153 4.50 36.98 0.36
CA SER A 153 3.88 38.30 0.21
C SER A 153 4.71 39.36 0.93
N LEU A 154 4.77 40.56 0.35
CA LEU A 154 5.57 41.67 0.84
C LEU A 154 4.68 42.83 1.29
N ALA A 155 4.96 43.37 2.48
CA ALA A 155 4.40 44.63 2.95
C ALA A 155 5.55 45.61 3.25
N LYS A 156 5.47 46.83 2.73
CA LYS A 156 6.51 47.85 2.91
C LYS A 156 6.04 49.02 3.76
N LYS A 157 7.00 49.61 4.46
CA LYS A 157 6.90 50.92 5.12
C LYS A 157 7.97 51.81 4.53
N ASP A 158 7.57 52.86 3.81
CA ASP A 158 8.50 53.83 3.24
C ASP A 158 9.20 54.63 4.37
N PRO A 159 10.43 55.12 4.16
CA PRO A 159 11.10 56.00 5.11
C PRO A 159 10.31 57.29 5.36
N THR A 160 10.39 57.85 6.57
CA THR A 160 9.57 59.02 6.93
C THR A 160 9.99 60.31 6.22
N CYS A 161 11.25 60.38 5.75
CA CYS A 161 11.79 61.53 5.03
C CYS A 161 12.92 61.12 4.07
N PHE A 162 13.26 62.01 3.13
CA PHE A 162 14.37 61.83 2.21
C PHE A 162 15.69 61.64 2.98
N GLY A 163 16.39 60.54 2.70
CA GLY A 163 17.68 60.20 3.29
C GLY A 163 17.61 59.42 4.62
N PHE A 164 16.42 59.22 5.19
CA PHE A 164 16.26 58.49 6.46
C PHE A 164 16.36 56.97 6.25
N GLN A 165 16.77 56.28 7.31
CA GLN A 165 16.95 54.82 7.39
C GLN A 165 15.92 54.20 8.35
N ASP A 166 14.65 54.58 8.20
CA ASP A 166 13.56 54.10 9.08
C ASP A 166 12.45 53.38 8.30
N GLY A 167 12.71 53.06 7.03
CA GLY A 167 11.88 52.17 6.23
C GLY A 167 12.01 50.70 6.66
N ALA A 168 11.02 49.90 6.26
CA ALA A 168 10.99 48.46 6.55
C ALA A 168 10.28 47.66 5.46
N ILE A 169 10.66 46.39 5.31
CA ILE A 169 9.95 45.39 4.50
C ILE A 169 9.59 44.22 5.43
N THR A 170 8.32 43.82 5.43
CA THR A 170 7.80 42.64 6.13
C THR A 170 7.46 41.58 5.10
N ILE A 171 7.89 40.35 5.35
CA ILE A 171 7.78 39.21 4.44
C ILE A 171 6.92 38.15 5.11
N ALA A 172 5.80 37.79 4.51
CA ALA A 172 4.92 36.73 5.01
C ALA A 172 4.99 35.52 4.05
N PRO A 173 5.71 34.44 4.42
CA PRO A 173 5.75 33.21 3.63
C PRO A 173 4.44 32.43 3.67
N SER A 174 4.22 31.65 2.62
CA SER A 174 3.26 30.55 2.54
C SER A 174 3.88 29.37 1.79
N GLY A 175 3.50 28.14 2.12
CA GLY A 175 4.12 26.92 1.57
C GLY A 175 5.56 26.70 2.04
N GLY A 176 6.28 25.78 1.38
CA GLY A 176 7.61 25.31 1.78
C GLY A 176 7.66 24.67 3.17
N THR A 177 8.87 24.38 3.65
CA THR A 177 9.09 23.71 4.94
C THR A 177 9.72 24.66 5.97
N PRO A 178 9.02 25.07 7.05
CA PRO A 178 9.62 25.87 8.11
C PRO A 178 10.86 25.18 8.75
N PRO A 179 11.86 25.95 9.26
CA PRO A 179 11.87 27.41 9.41
C PRO A 179 12.32 28.19 8.17
N TYR A 180 11.76 29.38 7.99
CA TYR A 180 12.14 30.29 6.90
C TYR A 180 13.30 31.21 7.24
N ARG A 181 14.01 31.65 6.20
CA ARG A 181 15.12 32.59 6.28
C ARG A 181 14.97 33.66 5.20
N TYR A 182 15.27 34.90 5.57
CA TYR A 182 14.97 36.09 4.77
C TYR A 182 16.23 36.92 4.52
N SER A 183 16.40 37.43 3.31
CA SER A 183 17.55 38.27 2.92
C SER A 183 17.12 39.42 2.01
N LEU A 184 17.79 40.57 2.16
CA LEU A 184 17.74 41.66 1.18
C LEU A 184 18.97 41.56 0.29
N ASP A 185 18.74 41.68 -1.01
CA ASP A 185 19.72 41.63 -2.09
C ASP A 185 20.56 40.34 -2.14
N GLY A 186 20.20 39.33 -1.34
CA GLY A 186 20.81 38.01 -1.32
C GLY A 186 22.05 37.90 -0.45
N ASP A 187 22.31 38.88 0.43
CA ASP A 187 23.40 38.86 1.40
C ASP A 187 23.06 37.95 2.60
N PHE A 188 23.03 38.51 3.82
CA PHE A 188 22.82 37.75 5.04
C PHE A 188 21.35 37.33 5.21
N PHE A 189 21.14 36.02 5.29
CA PHE A 189 19.85 35.46 5.64
C PHE A 189 19.61 35.53 7.15
N SER A 190 18.59 36.26 7.58
CA SER A 190 18.14 36.34 8.98
C SER A 190 16.91 35.45 9.22
N GLY A 191 16.57 35.18 10.48
CA GLY A 191 15.30 34.55 10.86
C GLY A 191 14.16 35.55 11.06
N SER A 192 14.41 36.85 10.85
CA SER A 192 13.40 37.90 11.03
C SER A 192 12.65 38.12 9.72
N SER A 193 11.33 37.95 9.75
CA SER A 193 10.43 38.29 8.65
C SER A 193 10.30 39.80 8.43
N MET A 194 10.70 40.62 9.39
CA MET A 194 10.72 42.08 9.29
C MET A 194 12.15 42.58 9.18
N LEU A 195 12.47 43.23 8.05
CA LEU A 195 13.75 43.80 7.73
C LEU A 195 13.63 45.32 7.83
N ILE A 196 14.36 45.91 8.77
CA ILE A 196 14.23 47.33 9.18
C ILE A 196 15.52 48.09 8.88
N GLY A 197 15.47 49.42 8.97
CA GLY A 197 16.67 50.26 8.78
C GLY A 197 16.92 50.67 7.32
N LEU A 198 15.90 50.59 6.47
CA LEU A 198 16.03 50.72 5.02
C LEU A 198 15.92 52.17 4.57
N LYS A 199 16.71 52.55 3.57
CA LYS A 199 16.57 53.81 2.82
C LYS A 199 15.57 53.63 1.69
N ALA A 200 15.14 54.72 1.07
CA ALA A 200 14.43 54.66 -0.19
C ALA A 200 15.38 54.10 -1.27
N ASN A 201 15.17 52.84 -1.63
CA ASN A 201 15.89 52.14 -2.69
C ASN A 201 15.03 50.98 -3.21
N GLU A 202 15.44 50.40 -4.33
CA GLU A 202 14.97 49.10 -4.77
C GLU A 202 15.74 47.99 -4.04
N TYR A 203 15.03 46.98 -3.57
CA TYR A 203 15.60 45.84 -2.85
C TYR A 203 15.06 44.54 -3.43
N ASN A 204 15.94 43.56 -3.64
CA ASN A 204 15.55 42.21 -4.01
C ASN A 204 15.34 41.38 -2.76
N VAL A 205 14.10 41.01 -2.46
CA VAL A 205 13.80 40.13 -1.33
C VAL A 205 14.04 38.68 -1.74
N ARG A 206 14.84 37.96 -0.97
CA ARG A 206 14.98 36.51 -1.08
C ARG A 206 14.45 35.83 0.17
N ILE A 207 13.72 34.76 -0.03
CA ILE A 207 13.29 33.84 1.01
C ILE A 207 13.78 32.45 0.67
N ARG A 208 14.13 31.66 1.69
CA ARG A 208 14.36 30.23 1.59
C ARG A 208 13.77 29.53 2.80
N ASP A 209 13.41 28.29 2.61
CA ASP A 209 12.92 27.36 3.63
C ASP A 209 14.05 26.39 4.06
N ALA A 210 13.70 25.37 4.84
CA ALA A 210 14.63 24.47 5.53
C ALA A 210 15.35 23.47 4.60
#